data_AF-N1UU92-F1
#
_entry.id   AF-N1UU92-F1
#
_cell.length_a   1.000
_cell.length_b   1.000
_cell.length_c   1.000
_cell.angle_alpha   90.00
_cell.angle_beta   90.00
_cell.angle_gamma   90.00
#
_symmetry.space_group_name_H-M   'P 1'
#
loop_
_entity.id
_entity.type
_entity.pdbx_description
1 polymer ?
#
loop_
_entity_poly.entity_id
_entity_poly.type
_entity_poly.pdbx_seq_one_letter_code
_entity_poly.pdbx_strand_id
1 'polypeptide(L)'
;MNEIKRPIFQISGRRSLYFYCIITGIVSGLGAFLFSRILAACEYLFLDRAAGLSLPHASGEFLIDSNDVSYWEIPFSDDYRPWLLFFLPIIGGLLTGWIVNRFSPESGGTGSDAMIDSFHNLEGKMNPVVSLIKSIATVFTLASGGSGGKEGPISQIGAGFGSLLATLLKAGARARRTLLLAGTAGGLGAIFHAPLGGALTSVEMIYREDIESDSLIPCIISSVSAYLVYSALNGFNTVYRVTNTEFSRYTDLIFYLGLGVLCFYVETFLSEFLGEFSIFLHV
;
A
#
# COMPACT_ATOMS: atom_id res chain seq x y z
N MET A 1 -49.73 -1.96 11.36
CA MET A 1 -48.79 -0.84 11.26
C MET A 1 -47.44 -1.34 11.75
N ASN A 2 -46.68 -2.03 10.88
CA ASN A 2 -45.37 -2.57 11.24
C ASN A 2 -44.33 -1.47 11.09
N GLU A 3 -43.88 -0.89 12.20
CA GLU A 3 -42.69 -0.06 12.20
C GLU A 3 -41.47 -0.92 11.86
N ILE A 4 -41.07 -0.85 10.59
CA ILE A 4 -39.77 -1.35 10.13
C ILE A 4 -38.73 -0.46 10.83
N LYS A 5 -38.16 -0.96 11.93
CA LYS A 5 -36.98 -0.37 12.57
C LYS A 5 -35.92 -0.21 11.49
N ARG A 6 -35.72 1.02 11.00
CA ARG A 6 -34.61 1.34 10.09
C ARG A 6 -33.32 1.01 10.85
N PRO A 7 -32.44 0.16 10.31
CA PRO A 7 -31.15 -0.07 10.94
C PRO A 7 -30.42 1.28 11.05
N ILE A 8 -29.89 1.57 12.24
CA ILE A 8 -29.26 2.86 12.59
C ILE A 8 -28.10 3.22 11.64
N PHE A 9 -27.50 2.22 11.00
CA PHE A 9 -26.39 2.36 10.06
C PHE A 9 -26.80 1.92 8.65
N GLN A 10 -27.31 2.86 7.84
CA GLN A 10 -27.55 2.67 6.41
C GLN A 10 -27.07 3.90 5.63
N ILE A 11 -26.57 3.69 4.41
CA ILE A 11 -26.19 4.78 3.51
C ILE A 11 -27.49 5.37 2.92
N SER A 12 -27.96 6.44 3.53
CA SER A 12 -29.21 7.13 3.17
C SER A 12 -28.99 8.20 2.09
N GLY A 13 -27.75 8.69 1.92
CA GLY A 13 -27.39 9.65 0.86
C GLY A 13 -25.90 10.00 0.77
N ARG A 14 -25.56 10.98 -0.09
CA ARG A 14 -24.15 11.42 -0.33
C ARG A 14 -23.42 11.86 0.94
N ARG A 15 -24.10 12.57 1.84
CA ARG A 15 -23.50 13.05 3.11
C ARG A 15 -23.10 11.90 4.04
N SER A 16 -23.95 10.87 4.16
CA SER A 16 -23.59 9.68 4.95
C SER A 16 -22.43 8.92 4.33
N LEU A 17 -22.34 8.87 3.00
CA LEU A 17 -21.23 8.21 2.32
C LEU A 17 -19.90 8.90 2.62
N TYR A 18 -19.85 10.24 2.56
CA TYR A 18 -18.63 10.99 2.92
C TYR A 18 -18.20 10.75 4.37
N PHE A 19 -19.15 10.67 5.30
CA PHE A 19 -18.84 10.33 6.69
C PHE A 19 -18.19 8.95 6.82
N TYR A 20 -18.72 7.93 6.13
CA TYR A 20 -18.10 6.60 6.11
C TYR A 20 -16.75 6.58 5.39
N CYS A 21 -16.52 7.45 4.41
CA CYS A 21 -15.20 7.61 3.78
C CYS A 21 -14.18 8.17 4.76
N ILE A 22 -14.56 9.12 5.63
CA ILE A 22 -13.67 9.61 6.71
C ILE A 22 -13.29 8.46 7.63
N ILE A 23 -14.27 7.66 8.08
CA ILE A 23 -14.03 6.49 8.93
C ILE A 23 -13.10 5.50 8.23
N THR A 24 -13.36 5.20 6.96
CA THR A 24 -12.56 4.27 6.17
C THR A 24 -11.12 4.76 6.06
N GLY A 25 -10.92 6.06 5.82
CA GLY A 25 -9.59 6.66 5.78
C GLY A 25 -8.87 6.62 7.13
N ILE A 26 -9.55 6.89 8.24
CA ILE A 26 -8.96 6.76 9.59
C ILE A 26 -8.49 5.33 9.84
N VAL A 27 -9.34 4.33 9.57
CA VAL A 27 -9.01 2.91 9.77
C VAL A 27 -7.89 2.49 8.81
N SER A 28 -7.93 2.92 7.56
CA SER A 28 -6.87 2.62 6.59
C SER A 28 -5.54 3.27 6.94
N GLY A 29 -5.54 4.49 7.47
CA GLY A 29 -4.35 5.17 7.97
C GLY A 29 -3.73 4.47 9.17
N LEU A 30 -4.55 3.97 10.10
CA LEU A 30 -4.08 3.11 11.20
C LEU A 30 -3.53 1.77 10.70
N GLY A 31 -4.20 1.16 9.72
CA GLY A 31 -3.73 -0.08 9.08
C GLY A 31 -2.37 0.11 8.38
N ALA A 32 -2.22 1.20 7.63
CA ALA A 32 -0.97 1.62 7.03
C ALA A 32 0.12 1.83 8.08
N PHE A 33 -0.18 2.53 9.18
CA PHE A 33 0.76 2.75 10.28
C PHE A 33 1.22 1.43 10.93
N LEU A 34 0.28 0.52 11.24
CA LEU A 34 0.60 -0.79 11.80
C LEU A 34 1.45 -1.62 10.85
N PHE A 35 1.11 -1.64 9.56
CA PHE A 35 1.90 -2.34 8.54
C PHE A 35 3.32 -1.79 8.47
N SER A 36 3.48 -0.46 8.35
CA SER A 36 4.80 0.19 8.33
C SER A 36 5.61 -0.14 9.58
N ARG A 37 4.97 -0.17 10.76
CA ARG A 37 5.65 -0.46 12.03
C ARG A 37 6.10 -1.91 12.14
N ILE A 38 5.26 -2.86 11.73
CA ILE A 38 5.60 -4.28 11.72
C ILE A 38 6.74 -4.52 10.71
N LEU A 39 6.65 -3.92 9.52
CA LEU A 39 7.68 -4.03 8.51
C LEU A 39 9.02 -3.50 9.01
N ALA A 40 9.06 -2.30 9.59
CA ALA A 40 10.27 -1.72 10.15
C ALA A 40 10.88 -2.59 11.27
N ALA A 41 10.03 -3.16 12.15
CA ALA A 41 10.49 -4.06 13.19
C ALA A 41 11.08 -5.36 12.62
N CYS A 42 10.48 -5.92 11.57
CA CYS A 42 11.02 -7.10 10.90
C CYS A 42 12.32 -6.78 10.14
N GLU A 43 12.39 -5.68 9.39
CA GLU A 43 13.62 -5.22 8.72
C GLU A 43 14.76 -5.06 9.73
N TYR A 44 14.49 -4.45 10.88
CA TYR A 44 15.45 -4.35 11.98
C TYR A 44 15.93 -5.74 12.47
N LEU A 45 15.02 -6.71 12.65
CA LEU A 45 15.40 -8.05 13.11
C LEU A 45 16.20 -8.85 12.07
N PHE A 46 15.87 -8.73 10.78
CA PHE A 46 16.51 -9.52 9.72
C PHE A 46 17.77 -8.86 9.17
N LEU A 47 17.73 -7.56 8.87
CA LEU A 47 18.83 -6.87 8.18
C LEU A 47 19.81 -6.24 9.18
N ASP A 48 19.31 -5.54 10.20
CA ASP A 48 20.18 -4.88 11.18
C ASP A 48 20.75 -5.92 12.16
N ARG A 49 19.89 -6.66 12.87
CA ARG A 49 20.33 -7.62 13.89
C ARG A 49 21.01 -8.87 13.34
N ALA A 50 20.55 -9.41 12.19
CA ALA A 50 21.12 -10.65 11.66
C ALA A 50 22.30 -10.42 10.71
N ALA A 51 22.23 -9.40 9.84
CA ALA A 51 23.27 -9.12 8.84
C ALA A 51 24.19 -7.95 9.20
N GLY A 52 23.88 -7.15 10.23
CA GLY A 52 24.66 -5.96 10.60
C GLY A 52 24.56 -4.84 9.56
N LEU A 53 23.47 -4.80 8.78
CA LEU A 53 23.28 -3.84 7.69
C LEU A 53 22.15 -2.86 8.03
N SER A 54 22.54 -1.64 8.38
CA SER A 54 21.63 -0.51 8.52
C SER A 54 21.33 0.10 7.14
N LEU A 55 20.10 -0.07 6.66
CA LEU A 55 19.65 0.58 5.43
C LEU A 55 19.27 2.04 5.71
N PRO A 56 19.58 2.97 4.79
CA PRO A 56 19.02 4.31 4.86
C PRO A 56 17.51 4.24 4.58
N HIS A 57 16.70 4.47 5.62
CA HIS A 57 15.24 4.61 5.48
C HIS A 57 14.86 6.01 4.96
N ALA A 58 13.75 6.09 4.24
CA ALA A 58 13.20 7.35 3.77
C ALA A 58 12.81 8.26 4.96
N SER A 59 13.06 9.57 4.87
CA SER A 59 12.96 10.51 6.00
C SER A 59 11.57 10.66 6.63
N GLY A 60 10.53 10.16 5.97
CA GLY A 60 9.14 10.13 6.46
C GLY A 60 8.71 8.81 7.11
N GLU A 61 9.52 7.76 7.02
CA GLU A 61 9.28 6.50 7.71
C GLU A 61 9.97 6.53 9.08
N PHE A 62 9.20 6.32 10.16
CA PHE A 62 9.73 6.33 11.52
C PHE A 62 10.81 5.25 11.67
N LEU A 63 12.01 5.73 11.95
CA LEU A 63 13.16 4.94 12.36
C LEU A 63 12.82 4.31 13.72
N ILE A 64 12.96 2.99 13.84
CA ILE A 64 13.51 2.47 15.10
C ILE A 64 14.97 2.90 15.04
N ASP A 65 15.24 4.16 15.38
CA ASP A 65 16.60 4.67 15.40
C ASP A 65 17.33 3.90 16.49
N SER A 66 18.56 3.50 16.21
CA SER A 66 19.53 3.01 17.20
C SER A 66 19.56 3.85 18.50
N ASN A 67 19.19 5.14 18.41
CA ASN A 67 19.05 6.04 19.57
C ASN A 67 17.73 5.88 20.36
N ASP A 68 16.63 5.40 19.76
CA ASP A 68 15.37 5.10 20.48
C ASP A 68 15.42 3.72 21.17
N VAL A 69 16.30 2.83 20.70
CA VAL A 69 16.59 1.54 21.35
C VAL A 69 17.49 1.71 22.59
N SER A 70 17.96 2.93 22.90
CA SER A 70 18.65 3.24 24.18
C SER A 70 17.81 2.93 25.43
N TYR A 71 16.49 2.75 25.29
CA TYR A 71 15.61 2.34 26.39
C TYR A 71 15.55 0.82 26.62
N TRP A 72 16.01 0.02 25.65
CA TRP A 72 16.08 -1.43 25.75
C TRP A 72 17.54 -1.85 25.65
N GLU A 73 18.20 -2.05 26.80
CA GLU A 73 19.59 -2.50 26.94
C GLU A 73 19.82 -3.89 26.28
N ILE A 74 19.84 -3.95 24.95
CA ILE A 74 20.06 -5.16 24.18
C ILE A 74 21.42 -5.01 23.48
N PRO A 75 22.40 -5.91 23.74
CA PRO A 75 23.75 -5.77 23.23
C PRO A 75 23.78 -5.95 21.71
N PHE A 76 24.22 -4.92 20.98
CA PHE A 76 24.34 -4.94 19.52
C PHE A 76 25.65 -5.61 19.10
N SER A 77 25.61 -6.42 18.04
CA SER A 77 26.80 -7.01 17.43
C SER A 77 27.24 -6.20 16.22
N ASP A 78 28.39 -5.53 16.32
CA ASP A 78 29.06 -4.74 15.26
C ASP A 78 29.61 -5.58 14.09
N ASP A 79 29.29 -6.88 14.02
CA ASP A 79 29.81 -7.78 12.99
C ASP A 79 28.94 -7.73 11.73
N TYR A 80 29.35 -6.95 10.74
CA TYR A 80 28.76 -6.99 9.40
C TYR A 80 28.96 -8.37 8.75
N ARG A 81 27.86 -9.04 8.39
CA ARG A 81 27.85 -10.42 7.87
C ARG A 81 27.23 -10.47 6.46
N PRO A 82 27.99 -10.15 5.41
CA PRO A 82 27.47 -10.00 4.04
C PRO A 82 26.88 -11.29 3.44
N TRP A 83 27.41 -12.46 3.79
CA TRP A 83 26.85 -13.77 3.42
C TRP A 83 25.37 -13.95 3.80
N LEU A 84 24.89 -13.34 4.88
CA LEU A 84 23.47 -13.43 5.25
C LEU A 84 22.57 -12.68 4.27
N LEU A 85 23.06 -11.64 3.58
CA LEU A 85 22.28 -10.91 2.57
C LEU A 85 21.90 -11.79 1.38
N PHE A 86 22.66 -12.86 1.12
CA PHE A 86 22.30 -13.85 0.10
C PHE A 86 21.22 -14.82 0.58
N PHE A 87 21.33 -15.29 1.83
CA PHE A 87 20.40 -16.29 2.37
C PHE A 87 19.07 -15.71 2.87
N LEU A 88 19.07 -14.47 3.34
CA LEU A 88 17.89 -13.82 3.89
C LEU A 88 16.75 -13.76 2.85
N PRO A 89 16.94 -13.23 1.61
CA PRO A 89 15.88 -13.22 0.60
C PRO A 89 15.43 -14.63 0.19
N ILE A 90 16.32 -15.63 0.23
CA ILE A 90 15.96 -17.03 -0.07
C ILE A 90 14.99 -17.56 0.99
N ILE A 91 15.31 -17.37 2.27
CA ILE A 91 14.47 -17.79 3.39
C ILE A 91 13.15 -17.01 3.37
N GLY A 92 13.21 -15.70 3.15
CA GLY A 92 12.04 -14.85 3.02
C GLY A 92 11.13 -15.31 1.90
N GLY A 93 11.66 -15.53 0.69
CA GLY A 93 10.91 -16.05 -0.46
C GLY A 93 10.30 -17.43 -0.23
N LEU A 94 11.01 -18.33 0.46
CA LEU A 94 10.50 -19.66 0.78
C LEU A 94 9.37 -19.61 1.82
N LEU A 95 9.51 -18.77 2.85
CA LEU A 95 8.46 -18.54 3.85
C LEU A 95 7.22 -17.90 3.22
N THR A 96 7.41 -16.90 2.34
CA THR A 96 6.31 -16.19 1.69
C THR A 96 5.56 -17.09 0.73
N GLY A 97 6.29 -17.87 -0.08
CA GLY A 97 5.73 -18.91 -0.94
C GLY A 97 4.94 -19.95 -0.15
N TRP A 98 5.47 -20.41 0.99
CA TRP A 98 4.76 -21.35 1.87
C TRP A 98 3.49 -20.76 2.47
N ILE A 99 3.53 -19.52 2.98
CA ILE A 99 2.37 -18.83 3.55
C ILE A 99 1.27 -18.64 2.50
N VAL A 100 1.63 -18.11 1.33
CA VAL A 100 0.68 -17.84 0.23
C VAL A 100 0.06 -19.15 -0.25
N ASN A 101 0.87 -20.16 -0.57
CA ASN A 101 0.37 -21.45 -1.06
C ASN A 101 -0.52 -22.15 -0.02
N ARG A 102 -0.20 -22.06 1.28
CA ARG A 102 -0.95 -22.77 2.32
C ARG A 102 -2.25 -22.08 2.72
N PHE A 103 -2.26 -20.75 2.82
CA PHE A 103 -3.34 -19.99 3.44
C PHE A 103 -4.17 -19.16 2.45
N SER A 104 -3.60 -18.69 1.35
CA SER A 104 -4.35 -17.94 0.34
C SER A 104 -3.66 -18.00 -1.02
N PRO A 105 -3.91 -19.06 -1.81
CA PRO A 105 -3.40 -19.16 -3.19
C PRO A 105 -3.84 -17.97 -4.06
N GLU A 106 -5.02 -17.42 -3.76
CA GLU A 106 -5.62 -16.23 -4.39
C GLU A 106 -4.85 -14.92 -4.09
N SER A 107 -3.95 -14.93 -3.10
CA SER A 107 -3.11 -13.77 -2.76
C SER A 107 -1.83 -13.65 -3.60
N GLY A 108 -1.71 -14.42 -4.69
CA GLY A 108 -0.65 -14.24 -5.69
C GLY A 108 -0.66 -12.86 -6.35
N GLY A 109 0.36 -12.56 -7.16
CA GLY A 109 0.40 -11.34 -7.97
C GLY A 109 0.85 -10.06 -7.24
N THR A 110 0.60 -8.90 -7.85
CA THR A 110 1.12 -7.59 -7.43
C THR A 110 0.38 -7.00 -6.22
N GLY A 111 -0.84 -7.47 -5.98
CA GLY A 111 -1.72 -7.02 -4.91
C GLY A 111 -2.86 -6.12 -5.38
N SER A 112 -2.69 -5.37 -6.46
CA SER A 112 -3.78 -4.58 -7.07
C SER A 112 -4.82 -5.46 -7.78
N ASP A 113 -4.41 -6.62 -8.28
CA ASP A 113 -5.24 -7.52 -9.09
C ASP A 113 -6.53 -7.95 -8.37
N ALA A 114 -6.41 -8.37 -7.11
CA ALA A 114 -7.56 -8.79 -6.30
C ALA A 114 -8.52 -7.62 -6.01
N MET A 115 -8.01 -6.39 -5.92
CA MET A 115 -8.83 -5.20 -5.73
C MET A 115 -9.60 -4.87 -7.03
N ILE A 116 -8.92 -4.91 -8.17
CA ILE A 116 -9.51 -4.67 -9.50
C ILE A 116 -10.59 -5.72 -9.80
N ASP A 117 -10.30 -7.00 -9.55
CA ASP A 117 -11.26 -8.10 -9.69
C ASP A 117 -12.45 -7.93 -8.74
N SER A 118 -12.19 -7.57 -7.48
CA SER A 118 -13.25 -7.29 -6.51
C SER A 118 -14.16 -6.16 -6.99
N PHE A 119 -13.60 -5.10 -7.55
CA PHE A 119 -14.36 -3.97 -8.09
C PHE A 119 -15.25 -4.41 -9.25
N HIS A 120 -14.68 -5.05 -10.29
CA HIS A 120 -15.41 -5.36 -11.52
C HIS A 120 -16.36 -6.56 -11.37
N ASN A 121 -15.88 -7.66 -10.78
CA ASN A 121 -16.55 -8.96 -10.82
C ASN A 121 -17.28 -9.32 -9.52
N LEU A 122 -16.86 -8.78 -8.36
CA LEU A 122 -17.40 -9.17 -7.05
C LEU A 122 -18.25 -8.08 -6.37
N GLU A 123 -18.77 -7.11 -7.12
CA GLU A 123 -19.58 -5.99 -6.60
C GLU A 123 -18.86 -5.16 -5.51
N GLY A 124 -17.53 -5.12 -5.55
CA GLY A 124 -16.66 -4.51 -4.54
C GLY A 124 -16.50 -5.34 -3.26
N LYS A 125 -16.91 -6.62 -3.25
CA LYS A 125 -16.70 -7.50 -2.09
C LYS A 125 -15.30 -8.07 -2.12
N MET A 126 -14.62 -7.96 -0.99
CA MET A 126 -13.25 -8.40 -0.81
C MET A 126 -13.12 -9.13 0.52
N ASN A 127 -12.34 -10.21 0.53
CA ASN A 127 -12.12 -11.03 1.71
C ASN A 127 -10.97 -10.42 2.56
N PRO A 128 -11.24 -9.94 3.79
CA PRO A 128 -10.23 -9.29 4.62
C PRO A 128 -9.07 -10.22 5.03
N VAL A 129 -9.30 -11.54 5.02
CA VAL A 129 -8.27 -12.53 5.34
C VAL A 129 -7.19 -12.56 4.25
N VAL A 130 -7.57 -12.39 2.99
CA VAL A 130 -6.64 -12.35 1.85
C VAL A 130 -5.72 -11.13 1.97
N SER A 131 -6.28 -9.95 2.30
CA SER A 131 -5.51 -8.73 2.53
C SER A 131 -4.50 -8.89 3.67
N LEU A 132 -4.90 -9.55 4.77
CA LEU A 132 -4.03 -9.76 5.92
C LEU A 132 -2.88 -10.72 5.59
N ILE A 133 -3.17 -11.83 4.92
CA ILE A 133 -2.16 -12.81 4.51
C ILE A 133 -1.16 -12.15 3.55
N LYS A 134 -1.64 -11.38 2.57
CA LYS A 134 -0.78 -10.66 1.62
C LYS A 134 0.14 -9.68 2.32
N SER A 135 -0.37 -8.98 3.33
CA SER A 135 0.40 -8.04 4.13
C SER A 135 1.51 -8.74 4.89
N ILE A 136 1.21 -9.86 5.55
CA ILE A 136 2.20 -10.67 6.25
C ILE A 136 3.25 -11.21 5.28
N ALA A 137 2.84 -11.73 4.12
CA ALA A 137 3.78 -12.19 3.10
C ALA A 137 4.68 -11.04 2.62
N THR A 138 4.12 -9.86 2.35
CA THR A 138 4.93 -8.71 1.90
C THR A 138 5.92 -8.25 2.97
N VAL A 139 5.53 -8.30 4.26
CA VAL A 139 6.45 -8.02 5.37
C VAL A 139 7.65 -8.96 5.33
N PHE A 140 7.45 -10.27 5.18
CA PHE A 140 8.58 -11.22 5.12
C PHE A 140 9.44 -11.02 3.87
N THR A 141 8.84 -10.78 2.71
CA THR A 141 9.60 -10.50 1.47
C THR A 141 10.48 -9.28 1.64
N LEU A 142 9.90 -8.13 2.03
CA LEU A 142 10.64 -6.88 2.15
C LEU A 142 11.64 -6.91 3.30
N ALA A 143 11.25 -7.41 4.48
CA ALA A 143 12.13 -7.47 5.64
C ALA A 143 13.34 -8.38 5.42
N SER A 144 13.23 -9.39 4.56
CA SER A 144 14.34 -10.27 4.22
C SER A 144 15.31 -9.68 3.18
N GLY A 145 15.05 -8.47 2.67
CA GLY A 145 15.83 -7.83 1.61
C GLY A 145 15.36 -8.19 0.19
N GLY A 146 14.15 -8.74 0.05
CA GLY A 146 13.52 -8.95 -1.25
C GLY A 146 13.09 -7.65 -1.91
N SER A 147 13.16 -7.59 -3.24
CA SER A 147 12.69 -6.43 -4.01
C SER A 147 11.16 -6.41 -4.10
N GLY A 148 10.55 -5.28 -3.76
CA GLY A 148 9.10 -5.08 -3.83
C GLY A 148 8.67 -3.72 -3.31
N GLY A 149 7.38 -3.43 -3.45
CA GLY A 149 6.76 -2.19 -2.98
C GLY A 149 5.76 -2.42 -1.85
N LYS A 150 5.53 -1.36 -1.07
CA LYS A 150 4.47 -1.32 -0.04
C LYS A 150 3.08 -1.07 -0.66
N GLU A 151 3.02 -0.66 -1.93
CA GLU A 151 1.80 -0.29 -2.66
C GLU A 151 0.71 -1.37 -2.62
N GLY A 152 1.06 -2.58 -3.05
CA GLY A 152 0.15 -3.72 -3.15
C GLY A 152 -0.55 -4.06 -1.84
N PRO A 153 0.16 -4.41 -0.74
CA PRO A 153 -0.49 -4.80 0.51
C PRO A 153 -1.32 -3.68 1.11
N ILE A 154 -0.89 -2.41 1.00
CA ILE A 154 -1.61 -1.29 1.60
C ILE A 154 -2.86 -0.93 0.81
N SER A 155 -2.80 -0.98 -0.52
CA SER A 155 -3.99 -0.90 -1.37
C SER A 155 -5.00 -1.97 -0.94
N GLN A 156 -4.55 -3.23 -0.76
CA GLN A 156 -5.44 -4.30 -0.33
C GLN A 156 -5.97 -4.14 1.11
N ILE A 157 -5.16 -3.70 2.06
CA ILE A 157 -5.62 -3.44 3.44
C ILE A 157 -6.74 -2.40 3.40
N GLY A 158 -6.51 -1.28 2.70
CA GLY A 158 -7.49 -0.21 2.55
C GLY A 158 -8.76 -0.67 1.86
N ALA A 159 -8.63 -1.33 0.69
CA ALA A 159 -9.74 -1.92 -0.05
C ALA A 159 -10.56 -2.90 0.78
N GLY A 160 -9.87 -3.77 1.54
CA GLY A 160 -10.47 -4.77 2.42
C GLY A 160 -11.31 -4.11 3.53
N PHE A 161 -10.79 -3.07 4.18
CA PHE A 161 -11.53 -2.31 5.18
C PHE A 161 -12.74 -1.58 4.59
N GLY A 162 -12.59 -0.94 3.43
CA GLY A 162 -13.70 -0.28 2.73
C GLY A 162 -14.81 -1.24 2.36
N SER A 163 -14.45 -2.40 1.79
CA SER A 163 -15.37 -3.49 1.48
C SER A 163 -16.06 -4.06 2.73
N LEU A 164 -15.31 -4.29 3.81
CA LEU A 164 -15.83 -4.81 5.06
C LEU A 164 -16.84 -3.84 5.68
N LEU A 165 -16.48 -2.56 5.77
CA LEU A 165 -17.38 -1.52 6.29
C LEU A 165 -18.66 -1.45 5.45
N ALA A 166 -18.54 -1.44 4.12
CA ALA A 166 -19.70 -1.46 3.24
C ALA A 166 -20.60 -2.69 3.46
N THR A 167 -20.00 -3.85 3.73
CA THR A 167 -20.72 -5.09 4.03
C THR A 167 -21.46 -5.00 5.36
N LEU A 168 -20.83 -4.47 6.41
CA LEU A 168 -21.46 -4.22 7.71
C LEU A 168 -22.63 -3.24 7.61
N LEU A 169 -22.50 -2.21 6.76
CA LEU A 169 -23.54 -1.22 6.47
C LEU A 169 -24.65 -1.75 5.52
N LYS A 170 -24.53 -2.99 5.03
CA LYS A 170 -25.40 -3.58 4.00
C LYS A 170 -25.53 -2.66 2.78
N ALA A 171 -24.44 -2.00 2.40
CA ALA A 171 -24.38 -1.09 1.28
C ALA A 171 -24.57 -1.84 -0.05
N GLY A 172 -25.22 -1.18 -1.01
CA GLY A 172 -25.31 -1.68 -2.39
C GLY A 172 -23.96 -1.63 -3.12
N ALA A 173 -23.86 -2.33 -4.26
CA ALA A 173 -22.63 -2.50 -5.03
C ALA A 173 -21.90 -1.17 -5.33
N ARG A 174 -22.62 -0.13 -5.77
CA ARG A 174 -22.04 1.18 -6.08
C ARG A 174 -21.37 1.82 -4.87
N ALA A 175 -22.05 1.87 -3.73
CA ALA A 175 -21.49 2.45 -2.51
C ALA A 175 -20.35 1.59 -1.93
N ARG A 176 -20.43 0.27 -2.09
CA ARG A 176 -19.34 -0.65 -1.71
C ARG A 176 -18.08 -0.40 -2.53
N ARG A 177 -18.20 -0.30 -3.85
CA ARG A 177 -17.12 0.07 -4.77
C ARG A 177 -16.48 1.40 -4.37
N THR A 178 -17.28 2.43 -4.10
CA THR A 178 -16.76 3.72 -3.62
C THR A 178 -16.00 3.61 -2.30
N LEU A 179 -16.50 2.85 -1.32
CA LEU A 179 -15.81 2.65 -0.04
C LEU A 179 -14.52 1.84 -0.20
N LEU A 180 -14.51 0.84 -1.08
CA LEU A 180 -13.32 0.07 -1.44
C LEU A 180 -12.23 0.98 -2.04
N LEU A 181 -12.58 1.84 -3.00
CA LEU A 181 -11.63 2.82 -3.57
C LEU A 181 -11.21 3.87 -2.54
N ALA A 182 -12.14 4.34 -1.70
CA ALA A 182 -11.83 5.28 -0.65
C ALA A 182 -10.82 4.70 0.36
N GLY A 183 -10.97 3.43 0.74
CA GLY A 183 -10.01 2.76 1.60
C GLY A 183 -8.63 2.62 0.94
N THR A 184 -8.60 2.20 -0.33
CA THR A 184 -7.37 2.14 -1.14
C THR A 184 -6.65 3.49 -1.19
N ALA A 185 -7.38 4.56 -1.49
CA ALA A 185 -6.87 5.92 -1.50
C ALA A 185 -6.34 6.36 -0.13
N GLY A 186 -7.01 5.94 0.94
CA GLY A 186 -6.58 6.10 2.32
C GLY A 186 -5.20 5.50 2.58
N GLY A 187 -5.04 4.22 2.26
CA GLY A 187 -3.78 3.50 2.45
C GLY A 187 -2.63 4.12 1.65
N LEU A 188 -2.83 4.33 0.35
CA LEU A 188 -1.81 4.91 -0.53
C LEU A 188 -1.42 6.32 -0.10
N GLY A 189 -2.40 7.18 0.18
CA GLY A 189 -2.13 8.56 0.60
C GLY A 189 -1.39 8.68 1.92
N ALA A 190 -1.67 7.76 2.87
CA ALA A 190 -0.99 7.70 4.15
C ALA A 190 0.50 7.36 3.99
N ILE A 191 0.83 6.28 3.29
CA ILE A 191 2.23 5.80 3.19
C ILE A 191 3.09 6.65 2.28
N PHE A 192 2.53 7.19 1.20
CA PHE A 192 3.29 8.08 0.33
C PHE A 192 3.38 9.51 0.84
N HIS A 193 2.70 9.85 1.94
CA HIS A 193 2.50 11.23 2.38
C HIS A 193 1.98 12.12 1.23
N ALA A 194 1.17 11.54 0.35
CA ALA A 194 0.72 12.14 -0.90
C ALA A 194 -0.79 11.93 -1.06
N PRO A 195 -1.64 12.65 -0.29
CA PRO A 195 -3.08 12.39 -0.26
C PRO A 195 -3.78 12.60 -1.61
N LEU A 196 -3.36 13.59 -2.39
CA LEU A 196 -3.91 13.78 -3.74
C LEU A 196 -3.46 12.69 -4.70
N GLY A 197 -2.18 12.28 -4.63
CA GLY A 197 -1.65 11.19 -5.44
C GLY A 197 -2.37 9.88 -5.14
N GLY A 198 -2.48 9.50 -3.87
CA GLY A 198 -3.18 8.27 -3.47
C GLY A 198 -4.66 8.25 -3.87
N ALA A 199 -5.35 9.40 -3.83
CA ALA A 199 -6.73 9.50 -4.30
C ALA A 199 -6.87 9.31 -5.81
N LEU A 200 -5.98 9.93 -6.60
CA LEU A 200 -5.97 9.81 -8.07
C LEU A 200 -5.61 8.38 -8.50
N THR A 201 -4.52 7.83 -7.95
CA THR A 201 -4.08 6.46 -8.25
C THR A 201 -5.18 5.43 -7.96
N SER A 202 -5.93 5.61 -6.87
CA SER A 202 -7.03 4.69 -6.53
C SER A 202 -8.16 4.68 -7.56
N VAL A 203 -8.55 5.84 -8.11
CA VAL A 203 -9.66 5.92 -9.09
C VAL A 203 -9.20 5.63 -10.53
N GLU A 204 -7.91 5.80 -10.82
CA GLU A 204 -7.29 5.50 -12.11
C GLU A 204 -7.00 4.01 -12.28
N MET A 205 -6.44 3.33 -11.27
CA MET A 205 -5.93 1.96 -11.40
C MET A 205 -6.98 0.89 -11.76
N ILE A 206 -8.27 1.23 -11.70
CA ILE A 206 -9.39 0.34 -12.01
C ILE A 206 -9.66 0.26 -13.52
N TYR A 207 -9.23 1.28 -14.28
CA TYR A 207 -9.49 1.41 -15.70
C TYR A 207 -8.18 1.58 -16.48
N ARG A 208 -8.20 1.18 -17.76
CA ARG A 208 -7.05 1.34 -18.65
C ARG A 208 -6.98 2.73 -19.30
N GLU A 209 -8.14 3.31 -19.59
CA GLU A 209 -8.28 4.56 -20.35
C GLU A 209 -9.37 5.49 -19.76
N ASP A 210 -9.67 5.36 -18.46
CA ASP A 210 -10.72 6.15 -17.80
C ASP A 210 -10.44 6.32 -16.29
N ILE A 211 -11.30 7.06 -15.58
CA ILE A 211 -11.25 7.26 -14.13
C ILE A 211 -12.64 7.09 -13.49
N GLU A 212 -12.68 6.54 -12.28
CA GLU A 212 -13.93 6.48 -11.50
C GLU A 212 -14.29 7.85 -10.89
N SER A 213 -14.76 8.77 -11.74
CA SER A 213 -15.02 10.17 -11.39
C SER A 213 -15.99 10.35 -10.21
N ASP A 214 -17.01 9.49 -10.09
CA ASP A 214 -17.98 9.52 -8.99
C ASP A 214 -17.34 9.26 -7.61
N SER A 215 -16.23 8.52 -7.59
CA SER A 215 -15.53 8.14 -6.36
C SER A 215 -14.36 9.05 -6.02
N LEU A 216 -13.99 10.00 -6.90
CA LEU A 216 -12.84 10.89 -6.70
C LEU A 216 -12.95 11.73 -5.41
N ILE A 217 -14.06 12.44 -5.21
CA ILE A 217 -14.28 13.24 -3.99
C ILE A 217 -14.25 12.36 -2.72
N PRO A 218 -15.00 11.23 -2.65
CA PRO A 218 -14.86 10.25 -1.58
C PRO A 218 -13.41 9.80 -1.30
N CYS A 219 -12.64 9.51 -2.35
CA CYS A 219 -11.25 9.07 -2.25
C CYS A 219 -10.35 10.16 -1.69
N ILE A 220 -10.51 11.42 -2.13
CA ILE A 220 -9.76 12.56 -1.58
C ILE A 220 -10.04 12.71 -0.08
N ILE A 221 -11.31 12.66 0.34
CA ILE A 221 -11.69 12.79 1.75
C ILE A 221 -11.04 11.69 2.60
N SER A 222 -11.10 10.44 2.14
CA SER A 222 -10.50 9.30 2.82
C SER A 222 -8.98 9.36 2.84
N SER A 223 -8.35 9.76 1.73
CA SER A 223 -6.90 9.89 1.61
C SER A 223 -6.35 10.97 2.55
N VAL A 224 -7.02 12.13 2.61
CA VAL A 224 -6.65 13.21 3.53
C VAL A 224 -6.84 12.78 4.99
N SER A 225 -7.93 12.10 5.34
CA SER A 225 -8.13 11.64 6.73
C SER A 225 -7.10 10.59 7.13
N ALA A 226 -6.77 9.65 6.24
CA ALA A 226 -5.73 8.65 6.46
C ALA A 226 -4.35 9.28 6.63
N TYR A 227 -3.99 10.24 5.77
CA TYR A 227 -2.76 11.02 5.87
C TYR A 227 -2.64 11.73 7.21
N LEU A 228 -3.69 12.45 7.64
CA LEU A 228 -3.67 13.16 8.92
C LEU A 228 -3.47 12.21 10.11
N VAL A 229 -4.12 11.05 10.11
CA VAL A 229 -3.95 10.04 11.17
C VAL A 229 -2.55 9.45 11.14
N TYR A 230 -2.05 9.07 9.96
CA TYR A 230 -0.72 8.51 9.80
C TYR A 230 0.36 9.50 10.23
N SER A 231 0.31 10.74 9.73
CA SER A 231 1.26 11.79 10.09
C SER A 231 1.15 12.27 11.53
N ALA A 232 -0.03 12.19 12.16
CA ALA A 232 -0.15 12.47 13.59
C ALA A 232 0.62 11.45 14.45
N LEU A 233 0.74 10.20 13.98
CA LEU A 233 1.48 9.13 14.67
C LEU A 233 2.95 9.04 14.25
N ASN A 234 3.28 9.35 12.99
CA ASN A 234 4.60 9.16 12.39
C ASN A 234 5.38 10.46 12.16
N GLY A 235 4.75 11.61 12.35
CA GLY A 235 5.29 12.93 12.00
C GLY A 235 4.91 13.39 10.59
N PHE A 236 5.07 14.69 10.34
CA PHE A 236 4.71 15.36 9.08
C PHE A 236 5.89 15.51 8.11
N ASN A 237 6.94 14.70 8.28
CA ASN A 237 8.10 14.75 7.40
C ASN A 237 7.75 14.24 6.00
N THR A 238 8.45 14.75 4.97
CA THR A 238 8.32 14.22 3.61
C THR A 238 9.09 12.89 3.51
N VAL A 239 8.53 11.93 2.76
CA VAL A 239 9.18 10.64 2.51
C VAL A 239 10.54 10.86 1.85
N TYR A 240 10.58 11.73 0.83
CA TYR A 240 11.80 12.12 0.14
C TYR A 240 12.07 13.60 0.33
N ARG A 241 13.34 13.95 0.58
CA ARG A 241 13.84 15.32 0.51
C ARG A 241 14.65 15.46 -0.77
N VAL A 242 14.17 16.30 -1.69
CA VAL A 242 14.87 16.64 -2.92
C VAL A 242 15.45 18.05 -2.76
N THR A 243 16.69 18.26 -3.19
CA THR A 243 17.29 19.59 -3.25
C THR A 243 16.52 20.43 -4.26
N ASN A 244 16.25 21.71 -3.95
CA ASN A 244 15.56 22.61 -4.87
C ASN A 244 16.30 22.68 -6.21
N THR A 245 15.71 22.09 -7.25
CA THR A 245 16.19 22.20 -8.63
C THR A 245 15.47 23.36 -9.30
N GLU A 246 16.20 24.41 -9.66
CA GLU A 246 15.63 25.57 -10.36
C GLU A 246 15.60 25.33 -11.87
N PHE A 247 14.43 25.52 -12.48
CA PHE A 247 14.28 25.50 -13.93
C PHE A 247 14.90 26.77 -14.52
N SER A 248 16.12 26.64 -15.05
CA SER A 248 16.93 27.80 -15.45
C SER A 248 16.72 28.20 -16.91
N ARG A 249 16.50 27.23 -17.83
CA ARG A 249 16.37 27.51 -19.27
C ARG A 249 15.30 26.66 -19.94
N TYR A 250 14.54 27.28 -20.85
CA TYR A 250 13.56 26.56 -21.69
C TYR A 250 14.17 25.49 -22.59
N THR A 251 15.48 25.56 -22.88
CA THR A 251 16.19 24.52 -23.65
C THR A 251 16.24 23.18 -22.91
N ASP A 252 16.09 23.18 -21.57
CA ASP A 252 16.17 21.97 -20.76
C ASP A 252 14.95 21.05 -21.00
N LEU A 253 13.84 21.59 -21.52
CA LEU A 253 12.68 20.81 -21.95
C LEU A 253 13.01 19.76 -23.01
N ILE A 254 13.99 20.00 -23.88
CA ILE A 254 14.40 19.02 -24.90
C ILE A 254 15.01 17.79 -24.23
N PHE A 255 15.79 17.97 -23.16
CA PHE A 255 16.36 16.85 -22.40
C PHE A 255 15.27 16.10 -21.63
N TYR A 256 14.28 16.79 -21.06
CA TYR A 256 13.14 16.13 -20.42
C TYR A 256 12.27 15.34 -21.41
N LEU A 257 12.09 15.84 -22.63
CA LEU A 257 11.41 15.11 -23.69
C LEU A 257 12.20 13.86 -24.09
N GLY A 258 13.52 13.98 -24.25
CA GLY A 258 14.40 12.84 -24.50
C GLY A 258 14.33 11.79 -23.39
N LEU A 259 14.30 12.23 -22.13
CA LEU A 259 14.12 11.36 -20.97
C LEU A 259 12.74 10.68 -20.97
N GLY A 260 11.67 11.39 -21.33
CA GLY A 260 10.33 10.82 -21.46
C GLY A 260 10.27 9.70 -22.52
N VAL A 261 10.89 9.93 -23.68
CA VAL A 261 11.00 8.90 -24.74
C VAL A 261 11.82 7.70 -24.25
N LEU A 262 12.92 7.94 -23.53
CA LEU A 262 13.72 6.85 -22.96
C LEU A 262 12.92 6.04 -21.95
N CYS A 263 12.20 6.70 -21.03
CA CYS A 263 11.34 6.04 -20.05
C CYS A 263 10.27 5.17 -20.73
N PHE A 264 9.65 5.66 -21.81
CA PHE A 264 8.67 4.89 -22.59
C PHE A 264 9.28 3.60 -23.18
N TYR A 265 10.47 3.66 -23.76
CA TYR A 265 11.14 2.46 -24.30
C TYR A 265 11.55 1.48 -23.19
N VAL A 266 12.07 2.00 -22.07
CA VAL A 266 12.44 1.17 -20.91
C VAL A 266 11.21 0.48 -20.33
N GLU A 267 10.09 1.19 -20.17
CA GLU A 267 8.82 0.62 -19.70
C GLU A 267 8.31 -0.47 -20.65
N THR A 268 8.31 -0.20 -21.96
CA THR A 268 7.87 -1.18 -22.97
C THR A 268 8.71 -2.45 -22.88
N PHE A 269 10.04 -2.32 -22.88
CA PHE A 269 10.96 -3.45 -22.72
C PHE A 269 10.72 -4.22 -21.41
N LEU A 270 10.54 -3.51 -20.30
CA LEU A 270 10.37 -4.12 -18.98
C LEU A 270 9.02 -4.84 -18.87
N SER A 271 7.97 -4.30 -19.49
CA SER A 271 6.64 -4.93 -19.55
C SER A 271 6.64 -6.21 -20.39
N GLU A 272 7.32 -6.22 -21.53
CA GLU A 272 7.49 -7.42 -22.37
C GLU A 272 8.31 -8.48 -21.63
N PHE A 273 9.44 -8.08 -21.03
CA PHE A 273 10.31 -8.97 -20.28
C PHE A 273 9.61 -9.63 -19.08
N LEU A 274 8.85 -8.84 -18.30
CA LEU A 274 8.06 -9.37 -17.18
C LEU A 274 6.88 -10.23 -17.65
N GLY A 275 6.25 -9.88 -18.78
CA GLY A 275 5.20 -10.67 -19.40
C GLY A 275 5.68 -12.08 -19.77
N GLU A 276 6.86 -12.20 -20.38
CA GLU A 276 7.48 -13.49 -20.71
C GLU A 276 7.81 -14.30 -19.45
N PHE A 277 8.29 -13.65 -18.39
CA PHE A 277 8.59 -14.32 -17.11
C PHE A 277 7.33 -14.86 -16.41
N SER A 278 6.21 -14.13 -16.49
CA SER A 278 4.92 -14.57 -15.95
C SER A 278 4.41 -15.84 -16.64
N ILE A 279 4.67 -16.00 -17.93
CA ILE A 279 4.31 -17.20 -18.69
C ILE A 279 5.15 -18.40 -18.23
N PHE A 280 6.43 -18.16 -17.91
CA PHE A 280 7.37 -19.21 -17.48
C PHE A 280 7.08 -19.76 -16.06
N LEU A 281 6.47 -18.95 -15.17
CA LEU A 281 6.11 -19.35 -13.80
C LEU A 281 4.73 -20.05 -13.69
N HIS A 282 3.97 -20.13 -14.79
CA HIS A 282 2.68 -20.84 -14.88
C HIS A 282 2.75 -22.18 -15.61
N VAL A 283 3.96 -22.69 -15.88
CA VAL A 283 4.24 -24.06 -16.36
C VAL A 283 4.86 -24.88 -15.23
#